data_AF-A0A537P936-F1
#
_entry.id   AF-A0A537P936-F1
#
_cell.length_a   1.000
_cell.length_b   1.000
_cell.length_c   1.000
_cell.angle_alpha   90.00
_cell.angle_beta   90.00
_cell.angle_gamma   90.00
#
_symmetry.space_group_name_H-M   'P 1'
#
loop_
_entity.id
_entity.type
_entity.pdbx_description
1 polymer ?
#
loop_
_entity_poly.entity_id
_entity_poly.type
_entity_poly.pdbx_seq_one_letter_code
_entity_poly.pdbx_strand_id
1 'polypeptide(L)'
;MAKPLNWQLFDAPEKKAISRSMRNRLALTTILAVAPFLNYGRPTYAACVPSPSPTFICSGTSTGEGIFVNNADVSTLGSPPFVVTDDGVFVSGLGDQRFTDNYASTSITNNGYYGRGLSVISLGDYGPTPGAVTIYTNGTISGTAHGIYAYNRGSGDITITANGTVTGVDVTEPYGADNFIANDGIHAENFGNNLTITTGVASTVTGEHTPEMNLTPSMPRISARISMSPLAPTPRSMVRATA
;
A
#
# COMPACT_ATOMS: atom_id res chain seq x y z
N MET A 1 -42.64 -73.03 -8.52
CA MET A 1 -41.46 -72.19 -8.21
C MET A 1 -40.24 -72.80 -8.87
N ALA A 2 -39.38 -71.94 -9.43
CA ALA A 2 -38.05 -72.21 -10.02
C ALA A 2 -37.98 -72.94 -11.38
N LYS A 3 -37.72 -72.16 -12.44
CA LYS A 3 -36.94 -72.57 -13.62
C LYS A 3 -35.91 -71.47 -13.89
N PRO A 4 -34.60 -71.79 -13.95
CA PRO A 4 -33.61 -70.94 -14.59
C PRO A 4 -33.29 -71.45 -15.99
N LEU A 5 -32.82 -70.58 -16.88
CA LEU A 5 -31.59 -70.76 -17.66
C LEU A 5 -31.38 -69.57 -18.60
N ASN A 6 -30.13 -69.13 -18.58
CA ASN A 6 -29.54 -67.93 -19.16
C ASN A 6 -28.94 -68.29 -20.53
N TRP A 7 -29.14 -67.49 -21.59
CA TRP A 7 -28.36 -67.58 -22.83
C TRP A 7 -28.05 -66.20 -23.41
N GLN A 8 -26.75 -66.02 -23.61
CA GLN A 8 -25.97 -64.92 -24.21
C GLN A 8 -26.14 -64.92 -25.75
N LEU A 9 -26.45 -63.78 -26.39
CA LEU A 9 -25.56 -62.78 -27.02
C LEU A 9 -25.16 -63.05 -28.49
N PHE A 10 -25.24 -61.96 -29.27
CA PHE A 10 -24.63 -61.60 -30.55
C PHE A 10 -25.35 -61.95 -31.86
N ASP A 11 -25.88 -60.89 -32.49
CA ASP A 11 -26.04 -60.75 -33.94
C ASP A 11 -25.27 -59.50 -34.41
N ALA A 12 -24.60 -59.62 -35.56
CA ALA A 12 -24.03 -58.54 -36.35
C ALA A 12 -24.09 -58.95 -37.85
N PRO A 13 -23.90 -58.04 -38.82
CA PRO A 13 -24.97 -57.23 -39.40
C PRO A 13 -25.07 -57.42 -40.92
N GLU A 14 -26.24 -57.14 -41.51
CA GLU A 14 -26.40 -57.09 -42.97
C GLU A 14 -26.68 -55.69 -43.52
N LYS A 15 -25.92 -55.35 -44.56
CA LYS A 15 -25.88 -54.06 -45.26
C LYS A 15 -27.12 -53.86 -46.13
N LYS A 16 -27.65 -52.64 -46.18
CA LYS A 16 -28.40 -52.14 -47.34
C LYS A 16 -28.00 -50.71 -47.67
N ALA A 17 -27.42 -50.56 -48.86
CA ALA A 17 -27.17 -49.30 -49.51
C ALA A 17 -28.41 -48.88 -50.31
N ILE A 18 -28.84 -47.63 -50.19
CA ILE A 18 -29.72 -46.97 -51.17
C ILE A 18 -29.15 -45.59 -51.47
N SER A 19 -28.84 -45.38 -52.75
CA SER A 19 -28.42 -44.11 -53.33
C SER A 19 -29.62 -43.23 -53.66
N ARG A 20 -29.51 -41.91 -53.49
CA ARG A 20 -29.45 -40.90 -54.58
C ARG A 20 -29.82 -39.49 -54.10
N SER A 21 -29.15 -38.55 -54.78
CA SER A 21 -29.61 -37.22 -55.17
C SER A 21 -29.35 -36.06 -54.20
N MET A 22 -28.34 -35.27 -54.60
CA MET A 22 -27.95 -33.96 -54.09
C MET A 22 -29.13 -32.99 -53.96
N ARG A 23 -29.14 -32.23 -52.86
CA ARG A 23 -29.61 -30.83 -52.84
C ARG A 23 -28.66 -30.01 -51.98
N ASN A 24 -27.92 -29.13 -52.65
CA ASN A 24 -27.17 -28.05 -52.02
C ASN A 24 -28.11 -27.16 -51.20
N ARG A 25 -27.87 -27.08 -49.89
CA ARG A 25 -28.11 -25.87 -49.10
C ARG A 25 -26.97 -25.72 -48.11
N LEU A 26 -26.15 -24.69 -48.33
CA LEU A 26 -25.22 -24.15 -47.34
C LEU A 26 -26.01 -23.89 -46.05
N ALA A 27 -25.79 -24.70 -45.03
CA ALA A 27 -26.09 -24.34 -43.66
C ALA A 27 -24.75 -23.98 -43.02
N LEU A 28 -24.48 -22.68 -43.01
CA LEU A 28 -23.44 -22.02 -42.25
C LEU A 28 -23.70 -22.29 -40.76
N THR A 29 -23.22 -23.41 -40.22
CA THR A 29 -23.24 -23.64 -38.78
C THR A 29 -21.93 -23.11 -38.23
N THR A 30 -21.98 -21.85 -37.81
CA THR A 30 -21.04 -21.16 -36.93
C THR A 30 -20.40 -22.13 -35.94
N ILE A 31 -19.11 -22.39 -36.11
CA ILE A 31 -18.26 -22.92 -35.03
C ILE A 31 -18.23 -21.82 -33.98
N LEU A 32 -18.97 -22.01 -32.88
CA LEU A 32 -18.72 -21.30 -31.64
C LEU A 32 -17.32 -21.71 -31.18
N ALA A 33 -16.31 -20.97 -31.64
CA ALA A 33 -15.04 -20.89 -30.95
C ALA A 33 -15.35 -20.21 -29.62
N VAL A 34 -15.74 -21.02 -28.62
CA VAL A 34 -15.57 -20.64 -27.23
C VAL A 34 -14.06 -20.55 -27.07
N ALA A 35 -13.52 -19.36 -27.30
CA ALA A 35 -12.23 -19.02 -26.73
C ALA A 35 -12.44 -19.19 -25.22
N PRO A 36 -11.78 -20.15 -24.54
CA PRO A 36 -11.50 -19.90 -23.16
C PRO A 36 -10.65 -18.63 -23.21
N PHE A 37 -11.25 -17.52 -22.79
CA PHE A 37 -10.46 -16.47 -22.18
C PHE A 37 -9.77 -17.16 -21.02
N LEU A 38 -8.59 -17.73 -21.31
CA LEU A 38 -7.53 -17.85 -20.35
C LEU A 38 -7.24 -16.39 -19.99
N ASN A 39 -8.07 -15.87 -19.09
CA ASN A 39 -7.63 -15.01 -18.03
C ASN A 39 -6.41 -15.74 -17.45
N TYR A 40 -5.25 -15.46 -18.03
CA TYR A 40 -4.05 -15.31 -17.24
C TYR A 40 -4.48 -14.38 -16.12
N GLY A 41 -4.82 -15.00 -14.99
CA GLY A 41 -5.04 -14.29 -13.74
C GLY A 41 -3.81 -13.45 -13.58
N ARG A 42 -3.96 -12.14 -13.78
CA ARG A 42 -2.93 -11.22 -13.34
C ARG A 42 -2.74 -11.54 -11.85
N PRO A 43 -1.52 -11.81 -11.39
CA PRO A 43 -1.30 -11.83 -9.95
C PRO A 43 -1.90 -10.55 -9.39
N THR A 44 -2.66 -10.70 -8.31
CA THR A 44 -3.33 -9.64 -7.58
C THR A 44 -2.31 -8.54 -7.24
N TYR A 45 -2.38 -7.50 -8.06
CA TYR A 45 -2.06 -6.09 -7.84
C TYR A 45 -0.70 -5.77 -7.17
N ALA A 46 0.30 -5.44 -7.99
CA ALA A 46 1.18 -4.33 -7.60
C ALA A 46 0.36 -3.06 -7.82
N ALA A 47 -0.12 -2.42 -6.75
CA ALA A 47 -0.88 -1.17 -6.90
C ALA A 47 0.04 -0.03 -7.35
N CYS A 48 1.35 -0.12 -7.07
CA CYS A 48 2.36 0.81 -7.56
C CYS A 48 3.14 0.24 -8.76
N VAL A 49 3.06 0.93 -9.90
CA VAL A 49 3.77 0.55 -11.13
C VAL A 49 4.90 1.56 -11.40
N PRO A 50 6.12 1.09 -11.73
CA PRO A 50 7.19 2.00 -12.13
C PRO A 50 6.84 2.69 -13.46
N SER A 51 7.02 4.01 -13.50
CA SER A 51 6.91 4.88 -14.69
C SER A 51 8.22 5.64 -14.76
N PRO A 52 8.93 5.72 -15.90
CA PRO A 52 10.40 5.63 -15.95
C PRO A 52 11.12 5.86 -14.60
N SER A 53 11.72 4.80 -14.05
CA SER A 53 12.40 4.79 -12.75
C SER A 53 13.28 6.04 -12.56
N PRO A 54 13.20 6.74 -11.41
CA PRO A 54 12.71 6.24 -10.11
C PRO A 54 11.24 6.63 -9.77
N THR A 55 10.41 6.95 -10.77
CA THR A 55 9.02 7.35 -10.53
C THR A 55 8.08 6.14 -10.40
N PHE A 56 7.11 6.20 -9.49
CA PHE A 56 6.08 5.18 -9.28
C PHE A 56 4.69 5.81 -9.29
N ILE A 57 3.75 5.14 -9.94
CA ILE A 57 2.35 5.56 -9.99
C ILE A 57 1.50 4.50 -9.30
N CYS A 58 0.84 4.88 -8.22
CA CYS A 58 0.07 4.00 -7.34
C CYS A 58 -1.45 4.17 -7.52
N SER A 59 -2.17 3.08 -7.75
CA SER A 59 -3.64 3.09 -7.93
C SER A 59 -4.26 1.73 -7.64
N GLY A 60 -5.55 1.71 -7.34
CA GLY A 60 -6.27 0.48 -7.03
C GLY A 60 -5.95 -0.05 -5.63
N THR A 61 -6.33 -1.29 -5.37
CA THR A 61 -6.25 -1.90 -4.03
C THR A 61 -5.07 -2.86 -3.93
N SER A 62 -4.34 -2.79 -2.83
CA SER A 62 -3.26 -3.70 -2.45
C SER A 62 -3.34 -4.04 -0.95
N THR A 63 -2.71 -5.14 -0.55
CA THR A 63 -2.54 -5.45 0.87
C THR A 63 -1.37 -4.68 1.47
N GLY A 64 -0.36 -4.34 0.65
CA GLY A 64 0.86 -3.67 1.08
C GLY A 64 1.74 -3.29 -0.10
N GLU A 65 2.50 -2.21 0.02
CA GLU A 65 3.40 -1.74 -1.03
C GLU A 65 4.81 -1.50 -0.50
N GLY A 66 5.81 -2.01 -1.23
CA GLY A 66 7.23 -1.86 -0.91
C GLY A 66 8.01 -1.34 -2.11
N ILE A 67 8.55 -0.13 -1.98
CA ILE A 67 9.32 0.57 -3.00
C ILE A 67 10.73 0.80 -2.47
N PHE A 68 11.68 0.00 -2.94
CA PHE A 68 13.05 -0.03 -2.45
C PHE A 68 14.04 0.47 -3.51
N VAL A 69 13.96 1.75 -3.86
CA VAL A 69 14.84 2.36 -4.87
C VAL A 69 15.41 3.70 -4.40
N ASN A 70 16.55 4.09 -4.97
CA ASN A 70 17.14 5.40 -4.70
C ASN A 70 16.38 6.49 -5.44
N ASN A 71 16.28 7.66 -4.82
CA ASN A 71 15.58 8.82 -5.35
C ASN A 71 14.10 8.54 -5.72
N ALA A 72 13.39 7.70 -4.95
CA ALA A 72 12.03 7.30 -5.32
C ALA A 72 11.07 8.51 -5.38
N ASP A 73 10.29 8.60 -6.45
CA ASP A 73 9.24 9.59 -6.60
C ASP A 73 7.89 8.90 -6.77
N VAL A 74 7.15 8.75 -5.67
CA VAL A 74 5.90 7.98 -5.63
C VAL A 74 4.72 8.94 -5.69
N SER A 75 3.79 8.70 -6.62
CA SER A 75 2.55 9.48 -6.73
C SER A 75 1.32 8.58 -6.86
N THR A 76 0.22 8.98 -6.23
CA THR A 76 -1.06 8.25 -6.28
C THR A 76 -1.97 8.74 -7.41
N LEU A 77 -2.94 7.92 -7.79
CA LEU A 77 -4.06 8.30 -8.66
C LEU A 77 -5.38 8.29 -7.88
N GLY A 78 -6.29 9.18 -8.28
CA GLY A 78 -7.64 9.23 -7.71
C GLY A 78 -8.63 8.25 -8.34
N SER A 79 -8.29 7.64 -9.50
CA SER A 79 -9.19 6.72 -10.20
C SER A 79 -8.42 5.62 -10.94
N PRO A 80 -8.56 4.34 -10.55
CA PRO A 80 -9.17 3.91 -9.28
C PRO A 80 -8.38 4.48 -8.09
N PRO A 81 -9.06 4.78 -6.95
CA PRO A 81 -8.38 5.30 -5.77
C PRO A 81 -7.34 4.31 -5.27
N PHE A 82 -6.24 4.83 -4.74
CA PHE A 82 -5.19 4.01 -4.14
C PHE A 82 -5.60 3.59 -2.72
N VAL A 83 -5.71 2.29 -2.48
CA VAL A 83 -6.15 1.70 -1.22
C VAL A 83 -5.18 0.62 -0.78
N VAL A 84 -4.63 0.73 0.43
CA VAL A 84 -3.80 -0.30 1.07
C VAL A 84 -4.48 -0.77 2.35
N THR A 85 -4.68 -2.08 2.50
CA THR A 85 -5.54 -2.61 3.56
C THR A 85 -4.81 -3.12 4.80
N ASP A 86 -3.60 -3.67 4.70
CA ASP A 86 -3.04 -4.52 5.76
C ASP A 86 -1.63 -4.17 6.21
N ASP A 87 -0.70 -3.92 5.28
CA ASP A 87 0.73 -3.76 5.58
C ASP A 87 1.23 -2.33 5.35
N GLY A 88 0.37 -1.41 4.91
CA GLY A 88 0.77 -0.03 4.61
C GLY A 88 1.75 0.10 3.43
N VAL A 89 2.40 1.25 3.34
CA VAL A 89 3.30 1.62 2.24
C VAL A 89 4.69 1.91 2.79
N PHE A 90 5.71 1.29 2.21
CA PHE A 90 7.11 1.50 2.56
C PHE A 90 7.90 2.00 1.35
N VAL A 91 8.41 3.22 1.43
CA VAL A 91 9.33 3.82 0.46
C VAL A 91 10.69 3.98 1.14
N SER A 92 11.72 3.33 0.62
CA SER A 92 13.05 3.35 1.24
C SER A 92 14.16 3.28 0.21
N GLY A 93 15.22 4.06 0.43
CA GLY A 93 16.42 4.05 -0.39
C GLY A 93 17.40 5.13 0.02
N LEU A 94 18.40 5.38 -0.82
CA LEU A 94 19.32 6.51 -0.68
C LEU A 94 18.81 7.73 -1.47
N GLY A 95 19.31 8.91 -1.16
CA GLY A 95 18.95 10.17 -1.81
C GLY A 95 17.55 10.64 -1.44
N ASP A 96 16.90 11.36 -2.34
CA ASP A 96 15.64 12.06 -2.06
C ASP A 96 14.42 11.16 -2.25
N GLN A 97 13.70 10.86 -1.17
CA GLN A 97 12.60 9.92 -1.15
C GLN A 97 11.27 10.67 -1.02
N ARG A 98 10.36 10.47 -1.97
CA ARG A 98 9.15 11.27 -2.08
C ARG A 98 7.89 10.44 -2.18
N PHE A 99 6.85 10.88 -1.49
CA PHE A 99 5.49 10.38 -1.61
C PHE A 99 4.52 11.54 -1.78
N THR A 100 3.76 11.56 -2.86
CA THR A 100 2.82 12.62 -3.22
C THR A 100 1.43 12.08 -3.49
N ASP A 101 0.50 12.34 -2.58
CA ASP A 101 -0.91 12.02 -2.71
C ASP A 101 -1.78 13.30 -2.69
N ASN A 102 -2.49 13.54 -3.79
CA ASN A 102 -3.39 14.68 -3.93
C ASN A 102 -4.86 14.35 -3.68
N TYR A 103 -5.19 13.10 -3.33
CA TYR A 103 -6.56 12.61 -3.37
C TYR A 103 -7.05 12.19 -1.98
N ALA A 104 -8.12 12.84 -1.50
CA ALA A 104 -8.77 12.47 -0.24
C ALA A 104 -9.37 11.04 -0.25
N SER A 105 -9.57 10.45 -1.43
CA SER A 105 -10.03 9.07 -1.61
C SER A 105 -8.94 8.02 -1.36
N THR A 106 -7.68 8.42 -1.23
CA THR A 106 -6.58 7.52 -0.90
C THR A 106 -6.75 7.03 0.55
N SER A 107 -6.58 5.73 0.75
CA SER A 107 -6.65 5.12 2.09
C SER A 107 -5.49 4.15 2.28
N ILE A 108 -4.63 4.40 3.26
CA ILE A 108 -3.48 3.55 3.55
C ILE A 108 -3.59 3.07 5.00
N THR A 109 -3.72 1.76 5.18
CA THR A 109 -3.85 1.15 6.49
C THR A 109 -2.76 0.10 6.68
N ASN A 110 -2.18 0.09 7.87
CA ASN A 110 -1.37 -1.01 8.38
C ASN A 110 -1.98 -1.54 9.68
N ASN A 111 -2.46 -2.78 9.65
CA ASN A 111 -3.07 -3.49 10.78
C ASN A 111 -2.08 -4.43 11.49
N GLY A 112 -0.87 -4.58 10.97
CA GLY A 112 0.17 -5.42 11.56
C GLY A 112 0.60 -4.90 12.92
N TYR A 113 1.18 -5.75 13.76
CA TYR A 113 1.73 -5.35 15.05
C TYR A 113 2.92 -4.40 14.87
N TYR A 114 2.95 -3.26 15.58
CA TYR A 114 3.90 -2.15 15.33
C TYR A 114 3.93 -1.63 13.88
N GLY A 115 2.79 -1.69 13.21
CA GLY A 115 2.58 -1.29 11.83
C GLY A 115 2.67 0.22 11.61
N ARG A 116 3.20 0.60 10.46
CA ARG A 116 3.27 1.99 10.01
C ARG A 116 2.39 2.14 8.78
N GLY A 117 1.47 3.08 8.79
CA GLY A 117 0.59 3.33 7.65
C GLY A 117 1.41 3.70 6.41
N LEU A 118 2.16 4.80 6.50
CA LEU A 118 3.09 5.25 5.49
C LEU A 118 4.49 5.42 6.09
N SER A 119 5.49 4.76 5.52
CA SER A 119 6.90 4.95 5.85
C SER A 119 7.66 5.49 4.64
N VAL A 120 8.30 6.65 4.78
CA VAL A 120 9.22 7.19 3.76
C VAL A 120 10.57 7.45 4.39
N ILE A 121 11.59 6.77 3.88
CA ILE A 121 12.88 6.63 4.54
C ILE A 121 14.03 6.90 3.57
N SER A 122 14.84 7.91 3.87
CA SER A 122 16.15 8.10 3.24
C SER A 122 17.26 7.58 4.16
N LEU A 123 18.01 6.60 3.68
CA LEU A 123 19.09 5.94 4.42
C LEU A 123 20.43 6.70 4.35
N GLY A 124 20.51 7.78 3.57
CA GLY A 124 21.72 8.57 3.36
C GLY A 124 21.73 9.27 1.99
N ASP A 125 22.82 9.96 1.68
CA ASP A 125 23.01 10.65 0.40
C ASP A 125 23.27 9.64 -0.73
N TYR A 126 22.85 9.98 -1.96
CA TYR A 126 23.12 9.19 -3.16
C TYR A 126 23.89 10.01 -4.20
N GLY A 127 25.22 9.83 -4.22
CA GLY A 127 26.11 10.61 -5.07
C GLY A 127 25.97 12.10 -4.78
N PRO A 128 25.62 12.95 -5.77
CA PRO A 128 25.40 14.37 -5.53
C PRO A 128 24.03 14.70 -4.94
N THR A 129 23.13 13.72 -4.79
CA THR A 129 21.76 13.93 -4.30
C THR A 129 21.72 13.78 -2.78
N PRO A 130 21.44 14.84 -2.01
CA PRO A 130 21.27 14.74 -0.57
C PRO A 130 20.14 13.78 -0.21
N GLY A 131 20.30 13.02 0.87
CA GLY A 131 19.22 12.24 1.44
C GLY A 131 18.18 13.18 2.06
N ALA A 132 16.95 13.10 1.57
CA ALA A 132 15.84 13.93 1.99
C ALA A 132 14.54 13.10 1.96
N VAL A 133 13.53 13.56 2.70
CA VAL A 133 12.20 12.94 2.69
C VAL A 133 11.14 14.01 2.46
N THR A 134 10.32 13.81 1.44
CA THR A 134 9.16 14.67 1.16
C THR A 134 7.89 13.84 1.16
N ILE A 135 6.94 14.21 2.02
CA ILE A 135 5.61 13.58 2.09
C ILE A 135 4.56 14.67 1.89
N TYR A 136 3.68 14.45 0.94
CA TYR A 136 2.46 15.21 0.76
C TYR A 136 1.28 14.23 0.70
N THR A 137 0.25 14.43 1.51
CA THR A 137 -0.93 13.56 1.52
C THR A 137 -2.21 14.32 1.82
N ASN A 138 -3.26 13.97 1.08
CA ASN A 138 -4.63 14.43 1.31
C ASN A 138 -5.53 13.28 1.80
N GLY A 139 -5.09 12.03 1.68
CA GLY A 139 -5.83 10.83 2.03
C GLY A 139 -5.91 10.52 3.52
N THR A 140 -6.45 9.34 3.81
CA THR A 140 -6.51 8.77 5.16
C THR A 140 -5.37 7.77 5.34
N ILE A 141 -4.54 7.96 6.37
CA ILE A 141 -3.41 7.10 6.69
C ILE A 141 -3.54 6.61 8.14
N SER A 142 -3.49 5.30 8.33
CA SER A 142 -3.59 4.68 9.65
C SER A 142 -2.52 3.61 9.83
N GLY A 143 -1.86 3.61 10.99
CA GLY A 143 -0.96 2.53 11.40
C GLY A 143 -1.05 2.28 12.90
N THR A 144 -0.79 1.06 13.33
CA THR A 144 -0.87 0.60 14.73
C THR A 144 0.31 1.04 15.61
N ALA A 145 1.38 1.59 15.04
CA ALA A 145 2.40 2.33 15.76
C ALA A 145 2.40 3.78 15.32
N HIS A 146 2.53 4.02 14.01
CA HIS A 146 2.52 5.36 13.46
C HIS A 146 1.63 5.46 12.23
N GLY A 147 0.89 6.55 12.10
CA GLY A 147 0.22 6.88 10.84
C GLY A 147 1.26 7.12 9.76
N ILE A 148 2.11 8.14 9.97
CA ILE A 148 3.25 8.46 9.10
C ILE A 148 4.56 8.31 9.89
N TYR A 149 5.51 7.60 9.29
CA TYR A 149 6.89 7.49 9.75
C TYR A 149 7.85 8.06 8.71
N ALA A 150 8.53 9.15 9.03
CA ALA A 150 9.50 9.81 8.16
C ALA A 150 10.89 9.76 8.80
N TYR A 151 11.89 9.29 8.05
CA TYR A 151 13.23 9.12 8.60
C TYR A 151 14.29 9.48 7.56
N ASN A 152 15.23 10.34 7.92
CA ASN A 152 16.30 10.78 7.03
C ASN A 152 17.67 10.72 7.72
N ARG A 153 18.57 9.92 7.17
CA ARG A 153 19.99 9.84 7.57
C ARG A 153 20.94 10.62 6.65
N GLY A 154 20.42 11.21 5.58
CA GLY A 154 21.20 12.05 4.69
C GLY A 154 21.37 13.48 5.20
N SER A 155 22.00 14.30 4.37
CA SER A 155 22.31 15.71 4.64
C SER A 155 21.17 16.69 4.31
N GLY A 156 20.05 16.21 3.75
CA GLY A 156 18.89 17.01 3.36
C GLY A 156 17.82 17.16 4.44
N ASP A 157 16.61 17.53 4.00
CA ASP A 157 15.51 17.91 4.88
C ASP A 157 14.41 16.86 4.92
N ILE A 158 13.62 16.89 6.00
CA ILE A 158 12.31 16.25 6.04
C ILE A 158 11.23 17.33 5.89
N THR A 159 10.34 17.17 4.92
CA THR A 159 9.14 17.99 4.75
C THR A 159 7.91 17.11 4.67
N ILE A 160 6.95 17.33 5.57
CA ILE A 160 5.68 16.61 5.61
C ILE A 160 4.55 17.63 5.50
N THR A 161 3.62 17.40 4.58
CA THR A 161 2.34 18.11 4.48
C THR A 161 1.21 17.10 4.55
N ALA A 162 0.45 17.12 5.64
CA ALA A 162 -0.70 16.23 5.86
C ALA A 162 -1.98 17.06 5.92
N ASN A 163 -2.77 17.01 4.85
CA ASN A 163 -4.05 17.72 4.77
C ASN A 163 -5.25 16.79 5.06
N GLY A 164 -5.04 15.48 5.04
CA GLY A 164 -6.05 14.48 5.33
C GLY A 164 -6.07 14.03 6.79
N THR A 165 -6.46 12.77 7.00
CA THR A 165 -6.52 12.15 8.34
C THR A 165 -5.32 11.25 8.54
N VAL A 166 -4.58 11.44 9.62
CA VAL A 166 -3.42 10.62 9.96
C VAL A 166 -3.54 10.11 11.40
N THR A 167 -3.61 8.78 11.55
CA THR A 167 -3.83 8.15 12.86
C THR A 167 -2.75 7.11 13.18
N GLY A 168 -2.13 7.27 14.34
CA GLY A 168 -1.43 6.19 15.03
C GLY A 168 -2.39 5.55 16.02
N VAL A 169 -2.86 4.34 15.74
CA VAL A 169 -3.86 3.61 16.56
C VAL A 169 -3.14 2.77 17.60
N ASP A 170 -3.71 2.61 18.79
CA ASP A 170 -3.18 1.64 19.75
C ASP A 170 -3.45 0.22 19.25
N VAL A 171 -2.54 -0.72 19.52
CA VAL A 171 -2.87 -2.14 19.38
C VAL A 171 -3.16 -2.71 20.75
N THR A 172 -4.35 -3.26 20.88
CA THR A 172 -4.64 -4.16 22.00
C THR A 172 -3.77 -5.40 21.83
N GLU A 173 -2.77 -5.52 22.68
CA GLU A 173 -1.82 -6.63 22.70
C GLU A 173 -2.56 -7.97 22.86
N PRO A 174 -2.34 -8.97 21.98
CA PRO A 174 -2.93 -10.30 22.17
C PRO A 174 -2.36 -11.06 23.39
N TYR A 175 -1.29 -10.54 24.03
CA TYR A 175 -0.57 -11.21 25.11
C TYR A 175 -0.51 -10.44 26.43
N GLY A 176 -1.35 -9.41 26.63
CA GLY A 176 -1.49 -8.76 27.94
C GLY A 176 -0.21 -8.11 28.49
N ALA A 177 0.71 -7.72 27.60
CA ALA A 177 1.84 -6.90 27.97
C ALA A 177 1.42 -5.43 27.91
N ASP A 178 1.68 -4.70 28.98
CA ASP A 178 1.71 -3.24 29.11
C ASP A 178 2.85 -2.61 28.30
N ASN A 179 3.13 -3.17 27.12
CA ASN A 179 4.18 -2.69 26.25
C ASN A 179 3.73 -1.37 25.65
N PHE A 180 4.19 -0.28 26.24
CA PHE A 180 4.01 1.06 25.72
C PHE A 180 4.54 1.12 24.28
N ILE A 181 3.63 1.08 23.31
CA ILE A 181 3.95 1.35 21.91
C ILE A 181 3.85 2.85 21.69
N ALA A 182 4.92 3.45 21.18
CA ALA A 182 4.92 4.86 20.84
C ALA A 182 3.96 5.13 19.67
N ASN A 183 2.82 5.67 20.06
CA ASN A 183 1.62 6.01 19.35
C ASN A 183 1.46 7.17 18.38
N ASP A 184 2.44 7.57 17.58
CA ASP A 184 2.34 8.92 16.99
C ASP A 184 1.49 8.96 15.70
N GLY A 185 0.64 9.97 15.52
CA GLY A 185 0.02 10.21 14.23
C GLY A 185 1.08 10.44 13.16
N ILE A 186 2.03 11.33 13.45
CA ILE A 186 3.24 11.56 12.65
C ILE A 186 4.46 11.43 13.53
N HIS A 187 5.37 10.53 13.14
CA HIS A 187 6.70 10.38 13.71
C HIS A 187 7.74 10.77 12.66
N ALA A 188 8.57 11.79 12.96
CA ALA A 188 9.61 12.24 12.04
C ALA A 188 10.96 12.41 12.74
N GLU A 189 12.02 11.84 12.16
CA GLU A 189 13.39 12.01 12.63
C GLU A 189 14.36 12.37 11.49
N ASN A 190 14.94 13.57 11.57
CA ASN A 190 15.93 14.05 10.60
C ASN A 190 17.33 14.16 11.24
N PHE A 191 18.34 13.64 10.55
CA PHE A 191 19.77 13.82 10.86
C PHE A 191 20.46 14.87 9.98
N GLY A 192 19.77 15.36 8.93
CA GLY A 192 20.21 16.47 8.09
C GLY A 192 19.87 17.83 8.70
N ASN A 193 19.38 18.78 7.89
CA ASN A 193 19.29 20.18 8.33
C ASN A 193 17.95 20.52 8.98
N ASN A 194 16.85 20.49 8.22
CA ASN A 194 15.55 20.97 8.67
C ASN A 194 14.50 19.85 8.75
N LEU A 195 13.57 20.00 9.68
CA LEU A 195 12.38 19.15 9.76
C LEU A 195 11.17 20.08 9.83
N THR A 196 10.30 19.98 8.82
CA THR A 196 9.06 20.75 8.73
C THR A 196 7.87 19.81 8.63
N ILE A 197 6.87 20.02 9.48
CA ILE A 197 5.56 19.34 9.41
C ILE A 197 4.50 20.42 9.30
N THR A 198 3.69 20.35 8.25
CA THR A 198 2.54 21.23 8.00
C THR A 198 1.27 20.38 7.98
N THR A 199 0.26 20.83 8.71
CA THR A 199 -1.06 20.18 8.77
C THR A 199 -2.09 21.12 8.16
N GLY A 200 -2.99 20.59 7.33
CA GLY A 200 -4.06 21.39 6.75
C GLY A 200 -5.12 21.78 7.79
N VAL A 201 -5.84 22.89 7.56
CA VAL A 201 -6.91 23.37 8.46
C VAL A 201 -8.04 22.36 8.71
N ALA A 202 -8.25 21.42 7.77
CA ALA A 202 -9.23 20.35 7.84
C ALA A 202 -8.61 18.99 8.18
N SER A 203 -7.31 18.94 8.42
CA SER A 203 -6.62 17.70 8.76
C SER A 203 -6.93 17.28 10.19
N THR A 204 -6.85 15.98 10.45
CA THR A 204 -6.87 15.43 11.80
C THR A 204 -5.63 14.56 11.97
N VAL A 205 -4.80 14.88 12.96
CA VAL A 205 -3.63 14.07 13.29
C VAL A 205 -3.76 13.58 14.72
N THR A 206 -3.91 12.27 14.88
CA THR A 206 -4.17 11.65 16.18
C THR A 206 -3.13 10.58 16.45
N GLY A 207 -2.58 10.61 17.67
CA GLY A 207 -1.89 9.47 18.26
C GLY A 207 -2.73 8.97 19.42
N GLU A 208 -3.25 7.75 19.34
CA GLU A 208 -4.24 7.23 20.28
C GLU A 208 -3.59 6.31 21.30
N HIS A 209 -3.20 6.81 22.46
CA HIS A 209 -2.82 5.90 23.53
C HIS A 209 -4.05 5.54 24.37
N THR A 210 -4.44 4.28 24.40
CA THR A 210 -5.44 3.79 25.37
C THR A 210 -4.72 3.12 26.53
N PRO A 211 -4.34 3.85 27.60
CA PRO A 211 -3.87 3.18 28.79
C PRO A 211 -5.03 2.35 29.35
N GLU A 212 -4.82 1.04 29.54
CA GLU A 212 -5.70 0.14 30.31
C GLU A 212 -5.68 0.52 31.81
N MET A 213 -5.98 1.76 32.17
CA MET A 213 -6.45 2.15 33.50
C MET A 213 -7.01 3.58 33.46
N ASN A 214 -8.24 3.70 32.96
CA ASN A 214 -9.22 4.75 33.27
C ASN A 214 -8.71 5.94 34.12
N LEU A 215 -8.00 6.92 33.52
CA LEU A 215 -8.04 8.35 33.87
C LEU A 215 -7.49 9.18 32.68
N THR A 216 -8.41 9.88 31.99
CA THR A 216 -8.21 10.89 30.92
C THR A 216 -7.98 10.38 29.48
N PRO A 217 -8.70 10.93 28.48
CA PRO A 217 -8.45 10.63 27.06
C PRO A 217 -7.06 11.16 26.65
N SER A 218 -6.27 10.34 25.96
CA SER A 218 -4.93 10.72 25.50
C SER A 218 -4.99 11.87 24.49
N MET A 219 -4.14 12.87 24.67
CA MET A 219 -3.99 13.97 23.72
C MET A 219 -3.38 13.49 22.39
N PRO A 220 -3.76 14.07 21.24
CA PRO A 220 -3.12 13.78 19.97
C PRO A 220 -1.61 14.05 20.07
N ARG A 221 -0.78 13.05 19.74
CA ARG A 221 0.68 13.17 19.76
C ARG A 221 1.23 13.25 18.34
N ILE A 222 1.89 14.37 18.05
CA ILE A 222 2.82 14.52 16.93
C ILE A 222 4.21 14.50 17.56
N SER A 223 5.05 13.55 17.17
CA SER A 223 6.43 13.44 17.66
C SER A 223 7.39 13.80 16.54
N ALA A 224 8.13 14.89 16.75
CA ALA A 224 9.13 15.35 15.81
C ALA A 224 10.46 15.53 16.55
N ARG A 225 11.51 14.89 16.04
CA ARG A 225 12.85 14.99 16.60
C ARG A 225 13.84 15.35 15.50
N ILE A 226 14.67 16.36 15.75
CA ILE A 226 15.90 16.57 14.98
C ILE A 226 17.02 15.96 15.79
N SER A 227 17.65 14.91 15.28
CA SER A 227 18.80 14.26 15.89
C SER A 227 20.04 14.66 15.10
N MET A 228 20.63 15.79 15.44
CA MET A 228 21.83 16.27 14.76
C MET A 228 22.98 15.28 14.96
N SER A 229 23.53 14.76 13.86
CA SER A 229 24.81 14.06 13.90
C SER A 229 25.88 15.04 14.42
N PRO A 230 26.83 14.62 15.27
CA PRO A 230 27.83 15.50 15.88
C PRO A 230 28.85 16.14 14.92
N LEU A 231 28.61 16.07 13.60
CA LEU A 231 29.54 16.48 12.54
C LEU A 231 29.06 17.65 11.67
N ALA A 232 27.91 18.28 11.96
CA ALA A 232 27.44 19.45 11.19
C ALA A 232 27.23 20.69 12.08
N PRO A 233 27.65 21.90 11.63
CA PRO A 233 27.42 23.13 12.36
C PRO A 233 25.94 23.55 12.26
N THR A 234 25.37 23.84 13.42
CA THR A 234 23.96 24.18 13.69
C THR A 234 23.25 25.09 12.68
N PRO A 235 21.97 24.79 12.38
CA PRO A 235 20.94 25.82 12.44
C PRO A 235 19.74 25.42 13.32
N ARG A 236 19.02 26.44 13.77
CA ARG A 236 17.95 26.38 14.79
C ARG A 236 16.75 25.55 14.31
N SER A 237 16.40 24.52 15.07
CA SER A 237 15.11 23.82 15.00
C SER A 237 13.97 24.81 15.28
N MET A 238 13.03 24.93 14.36
CA MET A 238 11.76 25.63 14.58
C MET A 238 10.64 24.63 14.28
N VAL A 239 10.18 23.90 15.30
CA VAL A 239 8.93 23.13 15.22
C VAL A 239 7.80 24.16 15.13
N ARG A 240 7.34 24.44 13.91
CA ARG A 240 6.19 25.32 13.67
C ARG A 240 4.99 24.47 13.26
N ALA A 241 4.26 23.97 14.25
CA ALA A 241 2.90 23.50 14.03
C ALA A 241 2.01 24.74 13.88
N THR A 242 1.71 25.15 12.65
CA THR A 242 0.66 26.14 12.37
C THR A 242 -0.63 25.39 12.05
N ALA A 243 -1.64 25.63 12.89
CA ALA A 243 -3.05 25.32 12.60
C ALA A 243 -3.68 26.42 11.75
#